data_AF-A0A6J7H595-F1
#
_entry.id   AF-A0A6J7H595-F1
#
_cell.length_a   1.000
_cell.length_b   1.000
_cell.length_c   1.000
_cell.angle_alpha   90.00
_cell.angle_beta   90.00
_cell.angle_gamma   90.00
#
_symmetry.space_group_name_H-M   'P 1'
#
loop_
_entity.id
_entity.type
_entity.pdbx_description
1 polymer ?
#
loop_
_entity_poly.entity_id
_entity_poly.type
_entity_poly.pdbx_seq_one_letter_code
_entity_poly.pdbx_strand_id
1 'polypeptide(L)' 'MGVESSGQERGTPRLYALIENSPKTGKSPTVWAWPQFVDFLKVASQPVQGPWPPHQEPRPDPDADSMPVAVRDPQA' A
#
# COMPACT_ATOMS: atom_id res chain seq x y z
N MET A 1 -1.78 -15.68 13.88
CA MET A 1 -1.60 -14.32 14.43
C MET A 1 -1.36 -13.42 13.24
N GLY A 2 -2.36 -12.64 12.84
CA GLY A 2 -2.20 -11.68 11.75
C GLY A 2 -1.24 -10.58 12.19
N VAL A 3 -0.32 -10.19 11.31
CA VAL A 3 0.48 -8.98 11.53
C VAL A 3 -0.48 -7.80 11.36
N GLU A 4 -0.98 -7.28 12.48
CA GLU A 4 -1.79 -6.06 12.46
C GLU A 4 -0.88 -4.85 12.29
N SER A 5 -1.35 -3.87 11.51
CA SER A 5 -0.67 -2.60 11.27
C SER A 5 -0.33 -1.92 12.59
N SER A 6 0.91 -1.44 12.75
CA SER A 6 1.34 -0.64 13.92
C SER A 6 0.72 0.76 13.98
N GLY A 7 -0.15 1.12 13.02
CA GLY A 7 -0.89 2.38 13.01
C GLY A 7 -0.04 3.64 12.71
N GLN A 8 1.25 3.48 12.38
CA GLN A 8 2.13 4.61 12.04
C GLN A 8 1.89 5.16 10.63
N GLU A 9 1.24 4.40 9.75
CA GLU A 9 0.78 4.87 8.45
C GLU A 9 -0.74 5.08 8.47
N ARG A 10 -1.22 6.23 7.98
CA ARG A 10 -2.65 6.53 7.90
C ARG A 10 -3.32 5.56 6.92
N GLY A 11 -4.21 4.69 7.42
CA GLY A 11 -4.96 3.71 6.61
C GLY A 11 -4.32 2.31 6.59
N THR A 12 -4.46 1.60 5.46
CA THR A 12 -3.86 0.26 5.27
C THR A 12 -2.34 0.41 5.08
N PRO A 13 -1.51 -0.28 5.89
CA PRO A 13 -0.07 -0.19 5.76
C PRO A 13 0.37 -0.68 4.39
N ARG A 14 1.40 -0.04 3.85
CA ARG A 14 2.07 -0.45 2.62
C ARG A 14 2.58 -1.88 2.76
N LEU A 15 2.44 -2.69 1.71
CA LEU A 15 2.84 -4.11 1.75
C LEU A 15 4.32 -4.28 2.12
N TYR A 16 5.17 -3.33 1.71
CA TYR A 16 6.58 -3.31 2.11
C TYR A 16 6.77 -3.13 3.62
N ALA A 17 6.00 -2.27 4.28
CA ALA A 17 6.11 -2.02 5.72
C ALA A 17 5.86 -3.29 6.56
N LEU A 18 5.00 -4.19 6.06
CA LEU A 18 4.73 -5.48 6.70
C LEU A 18 5.95 -6.41 6.71
N ILE A 19 6.82 -6.30 5.71
CA ILE A 19 7.97 -7.20 5.52
C ILE A 19 9.32 -6.56 5.84
N GLU A 20 9.36 -5.24 6.02
CA GLU A 20 10.58 -4.44 6.18
C GLU A 20 11.50 -4.97 7.29
N ASN A 21 10.92 -5.34 8.43
CA ASN A 21 11.63 -5.84 9.60
C ASN A 21 11.61 -7.38 9.70
N SER A 22 11.20 -8.08 8.64
CA SER A 22 11.17 -9.54 8.64
C SER A 22 12.59 -10.15 8.65
N PRO A 23 12.81 -11.29 9.32
CA PRO A 23 14.11 -11.95 9.34
C PRO A 23 14.63 -12.28 7.93
N LYS A 24 15.93 -12.05 7.71
CA LYS A 24 16.58 -12.34 6.42
C LYS A 24 16.93 -13.80 6.21
N THR A 25 16.97 -14.58 7.28
CA THR A 25 17.39 -15.98 7.30
C THR A 25 16.31 -16.87 7.92
N GLY A 26 16.32 -18.17 7.59
CA GLY A 26 15.36 -19.14 8.09
C GLY A 26 15.52 -20.53 7.44
N LYS A 27 14.68 -21.48 7.84
CA LYS A 27 14.66 -22.85 7.27
C LYS A 27 14.13 -22.91 5.83
N SER A 28 13.45 -21.86 5.39
CA SER A 28 12.89 -21.71 4.05
C SER A 28 13.37 -20.40 3.44
N PRO A 29 13.38 -20.27 2.10
CA PRO A 29 13.66 -19.00 1.44
C PRO A 29 12.78 -17.89 2.01
N THR A 30 13.42 -16.81 2.47
CA THR A 30 12.74 -15.62 2.98
C THR A 30 12.33 -14.71 1.82
N VAL A 31 11.44 -13.74 2.06
CA VAL A 31 11.01 -12.76 1.03
C VAL A 31 12.19 -12.07 0.33
N TRP A 32 13.32 -11.97 1.03
CA TRP A 32 14.57 -11.38 0.55
C TRP A 32 15.27 -12.17 -0.57
N ALA A 33 14.86 -13.42 -0.83
CA ALA A 33 15.32 -14.19 -1.99
C ALA A 33 14.74 -13.67 -3.33
N TRP A 34 13.75 -12.76 -3.28
CA TRP A 34 13.11 -12.15 -4.45
C TRP A 34 13.31 -10.63 -4.48
N PRO A 35 14.54 -10.15 -4.78
CA PRO A 35 14.87 -8.72 -4.70
C PRO A 35 13.99 -7.86 -5.61
N GLN A 36 13.64 -8.34 -6.81
CA GLN A 36 12.76 -7.59 -7.71
C GLN A 36 11.36 -7.36 -7.14
N PHE A 37 10.83 -8.34 -6.39
CA PHE A 37 9.53 -8.20 -5.74
C PHE A 37 9.63 -7.24 -4.56
N VAL A 38 10.66 -7.38 -3.73
CA VAL A 38 10.92 -6.46 -2.61
C VAL A 38 11.07 -5.03 -3.09
N ASP A 39 11.83 -4.79 -4.16
CA ASP A 39 12.07 -3.46 -4.70
C ASP A 39 10.81 -2.88 -5.38
N PHE A 40 10.04 -3.72 -6.07
CA PHE A 40 8.72 -3.32 -6.56
C PHE A 40 7.83 -2.86 -5.39
N LEU A 41 7.74 -3.62 -4.31
CA LEU A 41 6.89 -3.28 -3.17
C LEU A 41 7.35 -2.01 -2.44
N LYS A 42 8.65 -1.74 -2.39
CA LYS A 42 9.20 -0.48 -1.86
C LYS A 42 8.71 0.74 -2.61
N VAL A 43 8.51 0.63 -3.93
CA VAL A 43 8.15 1.75 -4.82
C VAL A 43 6.65 1.83 -5.04
N ALA A 44 6.02 0.72 -5.44
CA ALA A 44 4.61 0.64 -5.82
C ALA A 44 3.67 1.02 -4.67
N SER A 45 4.13 0.90 -3.43
CA SER A 45 3.35 1.26 -2.27
C SER A 45 3.54 2.72 -1.84
N GLN A 46 4.55 3.45 -2.35
CA GLN A 46 4.82 4.82 -1.90
C GLN A 46 3.60 5.72 -2.10
N PRO A 47 3.29 6.61 -1.14
CA PRO A 47 2.28 7.63 -1.37
C PRO A 47 2.62 8.42 -2.63
N VAL A 48 1.59 8.78 -3.40
CA VAL A 48 1.72 9.60 -4.60
C VAL A 48 2.53 10.84 -4.23
N GLN A 49 3.70 10.97 -4.86
CA GLN A 49 4.64 12.05 -4.57
C GLN A 49 4.09 13.35 -5.17
N GLY A 50 3.82 14.34 -4.31
CA GLY A 50 3.42 15.68 -4.71
C GLY A 50 2.00 16.07 -4.26
N PRO A 51 1.64 17.35 -4.41
CA PRO A 51 0.25 17.76 -4.28
C PRO A 51 -0.60 17.01 -5.30
N TRP A 52 -1.84 16.69 -4.93
CA TRP A 52 -2.81 16.20 -5.92
C TRP A 52 -2.82 17.14 -7.14
N PRO A 53 -2.94 16.61 -8.36
CA PRO A 53 -3.09 17.45 -9.54
C PRO A 53 -4.19 18.50 -9.27
N PRO A 54 -4.03 19.77 -9.71
CA PRO A 54 -4.93 20.87 -9.32
C PRO A 54 -6.42 20.65 -9.65
N HIS A 55 -6.72 19.67 -10.50
CA HIS A 55 -8.07 19.30 -10.95
C HIS A 55 -8.61 18.04 -10.24
N GLN A 56 -7.82 17.42 -9.36
CA GLN A 56 -8.22 16.23 -8.61
C GLN A 56 -8.40 16.60 -7.15
N GLU A 57 -9.60 16.36 -6.65
CA GLU A 57 -9.86 16.43 -5.22
C GLU A 57 -9.40 15.12 -4.55
N PRO A 58 -8.78 15.18 -3.37
CA PRO A 58 -8.50 13.98 -2.58
C PRO A 58 -9.78 13.16 -2.40
N ARG A 59 -9.67 11.84 -2.56
CA ARG A 59 -10.79 10.95 -2.22
C ARG A 59 -11.12 11.14 -0.73
N PRO A 60 -12.41 11.33 -0.36
CA PRO A 60 -12.83 11.31 1.04
C PRO A 60 -12.41 10.01 1.72
N ASP A 61 -12.01 10.09 2.99
CA ASP A 61 -11.76 8.89 3.78
C ASP A 61 -13.06 8.06 3.87
N PRO A 62 -13.01 6.74 3.65
CA PRO A 62 -14.21 5.90 3.77
C PRO A 62 -14.66 5.82 5.23
N ASP A 63 -15.96 5.88 5.46
CA ASP A 63 -16.58 5.51 6.74
C ASP A 63 -16.91 4.00 6.77
N ALA A 64 -17.43 3.52 7.90
CA ALA A 64 -17.74 2.11 8.09
C ALA A 64 -18.80 1.57 7.12
N ASP A 65 -19.67 2.45 6.59
CA ASP A 65 -20.76 2.10 5.69
C ASP A 65 -20.42 2.37 4.21
N SER A 66 -19.19 2.82 3.94
CA SER A 66 -18.73 3.20 2.61
C SER A 66 -18.53 1.98 1.71
N MET A 67 -19.26 1.93 0.60
CA MET A 67 -19.12 0.92 -0.44
C MET A 67 -18.31 1.46 -1.64
N PRO A 68 -17.67 0.58 -2.44
CA PRO A 68 -17.00 1.00 -3.67
C PRO A 68 -17.95 1.75 -4.62
N VAL A 69 -17.56 2.95 -5.04
CA VAL A 69 -18.29 3.76 -6.03
C VAL A 69 -17.65 3.58 -7.41
N ALA A 70 -18.44 3.10 -8.37
CA ALA A 70 -18.00 3.03 -9.76
C ALA A 70 -17.99 4.44 -10.39
N VAL A 71 -16.82 4.89 -10.85
CA VAL A 71 -16.68 6.15 -11.60
C VAL A 71 -16.70 5.82 -13.08
N ARG A 72 -17.64 6.41 -13.81
CA ARG A 72 -17.78 6.19 -15.26
C ARG A 72 -16.70 6.97 -16.00
N ASP A 73 -16.08 6.33 -17.00
CA ASP A 73 -15.22 7.02 -17.95
C ASP A 73 -16.07 7.97 -18.82
N PRO A 74 -15.77 9.29 -18.84
CA PRO A 74 -16.53 10.25 -19.64
C PRO A 74 -16.31 10.09 -21.16
N GLN A 75 -15.34 9.29 -21.63
CA GLN A 75 -14.94 9.19 -23.05
C GLN A 75 -15.31 7.84 -23.71
N ALA A 76 -16.40 7.20 -23.29
CA ALA A 76 -16.86 5.94 -23.87
C ALA A 76 -17.21 6.00 -25.37
#